data_AF-A0A529X798-F1
#
_entry.id   AF-A0A529X798-F1
#
_cell.length_a   1.000
_cell.length_b   1.000
_cell.length_c   1.000
_cell.angle_alpha   90.00
_cell.angle_beta   90.00
_cell.angle_gamma   90.00
#
_symmetry.space_group_name_H-M   'P 1'
#
loop_
_entity.id
_entity.type
_entity.pdbx_description
1 polymer ?
#
loop_
_entity_poly.entity_id
_entity_poly.type
_entity_poly.pdbx_seq_one_letter_code
_entity_poly.pdbx_strand_id
1 'polypeptide(L)'
;ILTVLGIAIVVWVLPQIINWAFINAVWTGPDRTVCTTASQGGIQPDGWTGACWAFVNAKFGQFMFGTYPIEERWRPILVAVLFVALLVPMLIPRVPRKGLNALLLFVALPVV
;
A
#
# COMPACT_ATOMS: atom_id res chain seq x y z
N ILE A 1 14.68 26.98 5.26
CA ILE A 1 13.63 27.26 4.25
C ILE A 1 12.92 25.98 3.83
N LEU A 2 13.60 24.99 3.23
CA LEU A 2 12.97 23.73 2.78
C LEU A 2 12.24 22.98 3.91
N THR A 3 12.81 22.88 5.10
CA THR A 3 12.15 22.23 6.26
C THR A 3 10.85 22.92 6.64
N VAL A 4 10.84 24.26 6.65
CA VAL A 4 9.65 25.06 7.02
C VAL A 4 8.56 24.89 5.97
N LEU A 5 8.92 24.94 4.67
CA LEU A 5 7.98 24.69 3.58
C LEU A 5 7.43 23.26 3.63
N GLY A 6 8.27 22.26 3.89
CA GLY A 6 7.86 20.88 4.03
C GLY A 6 6.84 20.69 5.16
N ILE A 7 7.09 21.29 6.33
CA ILE A 7 6.16 21.25 7.46
C ILE A 7 4.84 21.94 7.09
N ALA A 8 4.89 23.12 6.46
CA ALA A 8 3.69 23.83 6.04
C ALA A 8 2.81 23.01 5.10
N ILE A 9 3.42 22.32 4.12
CA ILE A 9 2.70 21.41 3.20
C ILE A 9 2.07 20.25 3.96
N VAL A 10 2.82 19.62 4.87
CA VAL A 10 2.31 18.50 5.67
C VAL A 10 1.11 18.92 6.51
N VAL A 11 1.21 20.05 7.22
CA VAL A 11 0.12 20.58 8.04
C VAL A 11 -1.12 20.93 7.20
N TRP A 12 -0.93 21.37 5.96
CA TRP A 12 -2.03 21.70 5.06
C TRP A 12 -2.73 20.46 4.48
N VAL A 13 -1.96 19.45 4.04
CA VAL A 13 -2.48 18.26 3.36
C VAL A 13 -2.98 17.19 4.33
N LEU A 14 -2.27 16.97 5.44
CA LEU A 14 -2.51 15.85 6.34
C LEU A 14 -3.94 15.82 6.92
N PRO A 15 -4.55 16.95 7.36
CA PRO A 15 -5.92 16.94 7.87
C PRO A 15 -6.94 16.52 6.81
N GLN A 16 -6.74 16.91 5.55
CA GLN A 16 -7.61 16.56 4.43
C GLN A 16 -7.53 15.05 4.13
N ILE A 17 -6.31 14.50 4.13
CA ILE A 17 -6.09 13.05 3.97
C ILE A 17 -6.75 12.28 5.12
N ILE A 18 -6.57 12.72 6.37
CA ILE A 18 -7.15 12.04 7.53
C ILE A 18 -8.67 12.06 7.44
N ASN A 19 -9.25 13.21 7.10
CA ASN A 19 -10.69 13.35 6.97
C ASN A 19 -11.24 12.42 5.88
N TRP A 20 -10.62 12.39 4.71
CA TRP A 20 -11.03 11.53 3.60
C TRP A 20 -10.81 10.03 3.87
N ALA A 21 -9.64 9.67 4.41
CA ALA A 21 -9.21 8.27 4.57
C ALA A 21 -9.85 7.58 5.78
N PHE A 22 -10.21 8.32 6.84
CA PHE A 22 -10.68 7.71 8.09
C PHE A 22 -12.02 8.25 8.57
N ILE A 23 -12.25 9.57 8.52
CA ILE A 23 -13.44 10.20 9.13
C ILE A 23 -14.67 10.03 8.23
N ASN A 24 -14.57 10.48 6.97
CA ASN A 24 -15.63 10.35 5.98
C ASN A 24 -15.60 9.02 5.24
N ALA A 25 -14.73 8.08 5.62
CA ALA A 25 -14.53 6.83 4.90
C ALA A 25 -15.63 5.80 5.17
N VAL A 26 -15.86 4.94 4.18
CA VAL A 26 -16.77 3.79 4.28
C VAL A 26 -15.96 2.54 4.54
N TRP A 27 -16.06 2.04 5.77
CA TRP A 27 -15.23 0.94 6.28
C TRP A 27 -15.67 -0.43 5.77
N THR A 28 -16.98 -0.66 5.70
CA THR A 28 -17.58 -1.93 5.32
C THR A 28 -18.80 -1.70 4.45
N GLY A 29 -19.18 -2.71 3.66
CA GLY A 29 -20.37 -2.66 2.83
C GLY A 29 -20.46 -3.88 1.92
N PRO A 30 -21.68 -4.22 1.45
CA PRO A 30 -21.92 -5.39 0.62
C PRO A 30 -21.41 -5.22 -0.83
N ASP A 31 -21.43 -4.00 -1.35
CA ASP A 31 -21.08 -3.70 -2.73
C ASP A 31 -20.66 -2.23 -2.90
N ARG A 32 -20.40 -1.80 -4.15
CA ARG A 32 -19.86 -0.47 -4.46
C ARG A 32 -20.81 0.70 -4.14
N THR A 33 -22.11 0.46 -4.04
CA THR A 33 -23.13 1.52 -3.87
C THR A 33 -22.97 2.28 -2.57
N VAL A 34 -22.37 1.65 -1.57
CA VAL A 34 -22.03 2.27 -0.28
C VAL A 34 -21.00 3.39 -0.39
N CYS A 35 -20.25 3.44 -1.50
CA CYS A 35 -19.17 4.38 -1.73
C CYS A 35 -19.42 5.33 -2.91
N THR A 36 -20.59 5.24 -3.57
CA THR A 36 -20.95 6.10 -4.71
C THR A 36 -22.06 7.06 -4.31
N THR A 37 -22.06 8.25 -4.90
CA THR A 37 -23.08 9.27 -4.65
C THR A 37 -24.43 8.90 -5.27
N ALA A 38 -25.51 9.57 -4.88
CA ALA A 38 -26.84 9.41 -5.45
C ALA A 38 -26.83 9.60 -6.97
N SER A 39 -26.13 10.62 -7.48
CA SER A 39 -25.89 10.85 -8.91
C SER A 39 -25.13 9.72 -9.61
N GLN A 40 -24.34 8.92 -8.87
CA GLN A 40 -23.59 7.76 -9.36
C GLN A 40 -24.34 6.43 -9.15
N GLY A 41 -25.58 6.48 -8.63
CA GLY A 41 -26.40 5.30 -8.33
C GLY A 41 -26.06 4.60 -7.02
N GLY A 42 -25.48 5.32 -6.05
CA GLY A 42 -25.25 4.83 -4.69
C GLY A 42 -26.10 5.54 -3.63
N ILE A 43 -25.68 5.39 -2.37
CA ILE A 43 -26.41 5.90 -1.20
C ILE A 43 -25.78 7.16 -0.58
N GLN A 44 -24.59 7.55 -1.01
CA GLN A 44 -23.92 8.74 -0.47
C GLN A 44 -24.57 10.02 -1.01
N PRO A 45 -24.62 11.11 -0.23
CA PRO A 45 -25.13 12.37 -0.73
C PRO A 45 -24.23 12.93 -1.83
N ASP A 46 -24.82 13.68 -2.77
CA ASP A 46 -24.04 14.37 -3.80
C ASP A 46 -23.08 15.38 -3.15
N GLY A 47 -21.82 15.37 -3.60
CA GLY A 47 -20.73 16.13 -2.99
C GLY A 47 -19.98 15.39 -1.88
N TRP A 48 -20.41 14.19 -1.48
CA TRP A 48 -19.64 13.35 -0.57
C TRP A 48 -18.32 12.91 -1.20
N THR A 49 -17.25 12.94 -0.41
CA THR A 49 -15.93 12.41 -0.78
C THR A 49 -15.32 11.69 0.41
N GLY A 50 -14.97 10.42 0.21
CA GLY A 50 -14.36 9.58 1.24
C GLY A 50 -13.72 8.34 0.65
N ALA A 51 -12.80 7.73 1.40
CA ALA A 51 -12.19 6.47 1.02
C ALA A 51 -13.19 5.33 1.12
N CYS A 52 -13.10 4.38 0.18
CA CYS A 52 -13.93 3.18 0.17
C CYS A 52 -13.11 1.95 0.61
N TRP A 53 -13.03 1.71 1.92
CA TRP A 53 -12.31 0.53 2.43
C TRP A 53 -13.04 -0.78 2.15
N ALA A 54 -14.37 -0.75 1.98
CA ALA A 54 -15.12 -1.91 1.53
C ALA A 54 -14.59 -2.45 0.19
N PHE A 55 -14.31 -1.55 -0.76
CA PHE A 55 -13.70 -1.91 -2.05
C PHE A 55 -12.25 -2.37 -1.88
N VAL A 56 -11.46 -1.65 -1.06
CA VAL A 56 -10.06 -2.01 -0.82
C VAL A 56 -9.96 -3.42 -0.24
N ASN A 57 -10.80 -3.76 0.73
CA ASN A 57 -10.84 -5.10 1.32
C ASN A 57 -11.25 -6.15 0.28
N ALA A 58 -12.30 -5.89 -0.50
CA ALA A 58 -12.77 -6.81 -1.54
C ALA A 58 -11.73 -7.05 -2.66
N LYS A 59 -10.84 -6.09 -2.91
CA LYS A 59 -9.80 -6.15 -3.96
C LYS A 59 -8.37 -6.22 -3.42
N PHE A 60 -8.20 -6.43 -2.12
CA PHE A 60 -6.88 -6.44 -1.48
C PHE A 60 -5.93 -7.46 -2.12
N GLY A 61 -6.45 -8.66 -2.43
CA GLY A 61 -5.66 -9.69 -3.12
C GLY A 61 -5.14 -9.24 -4.49
N GLN A 62 -5.92 -8.46 -5.25
CA GLN A 62 -5.48 -7.90 -6.54
C GLN A 62 -4.39 -6.84 -6.34
N PHE A 63 -4.48 -6.02 -5.30
CA PHE A 63 -3.46 -5.01 -5.01
C PHE A 63 -2.14 -5.63 -4.57
N MET A 64 -2.19 -6.67 -3.74
CA MET A 64 -1.00 -7.33 -3.24
C MET A 64 -0.34 -8.25 -4.27
N PHE A 65 -1.13 -8.93 -5.09
CA PHE A 65 -0.65 -9.99 -5.98
C PHE A 65 -0.86 -9.69 -7.46
N GLY A 66 -1.37 -8.52 -7.84
CA GLY A 66 -1.61 -8.17 -9.24
C GLY A 66 -2.53 -9.19 -9.93
N THR A 67 -2.08 -9.69 -11.08
CA THR A 67 -2.80 -10.69 -11.89
C THR A 67 -2.49 -12.13 -11.51
N TYR A 68 -1.67 -12.39 -10.49
CA TYR A 68 -1.31 -13.75 -10.09
C TYR A 68 -2.56 -14.50 -9.58
N PRO A 69 -2.85 -15.69 -10.13
CA PRO A 69 -3.91 -16.53 -9.61
C PRO A 69 -3.51 -17.09 -8.23
N ILE A 70 -4.49 -17.57 -7.45
CA ILE A 70 -4.30 -17.89 -6.02
C ILE A 70 -3.17 -18.91 -5.83
N GLU A 71 -3.12 -19.92 -6.68
CA GLU A 71 -2.15 -21.00 -6.72
C GLU A 71 -0.72 -20.54 -7.06
N GLU A 72 -0.53 -19.36 -7.64
CA GLU A 72 0.79 -18.80 -7.96
C GLU A 72 1.24 -17.68 -7.01
N ARG A 73 0.38 -17.26 -6.07
CA ARG A 73 0.69 -16.17 -5.11
C ARG A 73 1.91 -16.47 -4.23
N TRP A 74 2.28 -17.73 -4.07
CA TRP A 74 3.50 -18.10 -3.34
C TRP A 74 4.77 -17.51 -3.97
N ARG A 75 4.79 -17.23 -5.28
CA ARG A 75 5.95 -16.64 -5.98
C ARG A 75 6.26 -15.22 -5.50
N PRO A 76 5.34 -14.23 -5.61
CA PRO A 76 5.60 -12.89 -5.08
C PRO A 76 5.78 -12.88 -3.55
N ILE A 77 5.14 -13.80 -2.82
CA ILE A 77 5.37 -13.94 -1.36
C ILE A 77 6.81 -14.38 -1.08
N LEU A 78 7.31 -15.39 -1.80
CA LEU A 78 8.69 -15.86 -1.68
C LEU A 78 9.68 -14.72 -1.95
N VAL A 79 9.50 -13.98 -3.06
CA VAL A 79 10.36 -12.85 -3.41
C VAL A 79 10.32 -11.78 -2.32
N ALA A 80 9.14 -11.43 -1.79
CA ALA A 80 9.02 -10.45 -0.72
C ALA A 80 9.73 -10.90 0.57
N VAL A 81 9.59 -12.18 0.96
CA VAL A 81 10.27 -12.74 2.13
C VAL A 81 11.79 -12.73 1.95
N LEU A 82 12.28 -13.18 0.78
CA LEU A 82 13.71 -13.17 0.46
C LEU A 82 14.28 -11.75 0.40
N PHE A 83 13.52 -10.81 -0.17
CA PHE A 83 13.90 -9.40 -0.22
C PHE A 83 14.11 -8.84 1.19
N VAL A 84 13.14 -9.03 2.10
CA VAL A 84 13.28 -8.58 3.49
C VAL A 84 14.44 -9.28 4.19
N ALA A 85 14.58 -10.60 4.02
CA ALA A 85 15.64 -11.40 4.62
C ALA A 85 17.05 -10.96 4.18
N LEU A 86 17.22 -10.46 2.96
CA LEU A 86 18.49 -9.97 2.42
C LEU A 86 18.70 -8.47 2.67
N LEU A 87 17.63 -7.67 2.64
CA LEU A 87 17.68 -6.22 2.86
C LEU A 87 18.02 -5.88 4.32
N VAL A 88 17.38 -6.53 5.29
CA VAL A 88 17.62 -6.27 6.72
C VAL A 88 19.11 -6.39 7.09
N PRO A 89 19.82 -7.50 6.80
CA PRO A 89 21.24 -7.61 7.08
C PRO A 89 22.09 -6.63 6.26
N MET A 90 21.63 -6.19 5.09
CA MET A 90 22.34 -5.19 4.29
C MET A 90 22.34 -3.82 4.99
N LEU A 91 21.20 -3.44 5.59
CA LEU A 91 21.01 -2.19 6.33
C LEU A 91 21.74 -2.17 7.68
N ILE A 92 22.03 -3.33 8.28
CA ILE A 92 22.73 -3.43 9.57
C ILE A 92 24.25 -3.36 9.33
N PRO A 93 24.99 -2.36 9.86
CA PRO A 93 26.43 -2.22 9.62
C PRO A 93 27.29 -3.38 10.14
N ARG A 94 26.86 -4.05 11.23
CA ARG A 94 27.63 -5.08 11.94
C ARG A 94 27.58 -6.47 11.29
N VAL A 95 26.73 -6.70 10.29
CA VAL A 95 26.58 -8.02 9.68
C VAL A 95 27.79 -8.34 8.78
N PRO A 96 28.48 -9.49 8.99
CA PRO A 96 29.63 -9.87 8.16
C PRO A 96 29.21 -10.30 6.75
N ARG A 97 30.17 -10.39 5.82
CA ARG A 97 29.97 -10.83 4.42
C ARG A 97 29.03 -9.96 3.58
N LYS A 98 29.08 -8.63 3.75
CA LYS A 98 28.26 -7.67 2.96
C LYS A 98 28.39 -7.82 1.44
N GLY A 99 29.56 -8.18 0.93
CA GLY A 99 29.75 -8.42 -0.52
C GLY A 99 28.89 -9.57 -1.04
N LEU A 100 28.84 -10.69 -0.31
CA LEU A 100 27.98 -11.82 -0.65
C LEU A 100 26.50 -11.45 -0.52
N ASN A 101 26.12 -10.74 0.54
CA ASN A 101 24.73 -10.30 0.72
C ASN A 101 24.28 -9.35 -0.42
N ALA A 102 25.14 -8.42 -0.84
CA ALA A 102 24.87 -7.55 -1.98
C ALA A 102 24.72 -8.33 -3.29
N LEU A 103 25.57 -9.34 -3.52
CA LEU A 103 25.44 -10.21 -4.69
C LEU A 103 24.11 -10.96 -4.68
N LEU A 104 23.72 -11.54 -3.54
CA LEU A 104 22.44 -12.25 -3.41
C LEU A 104 21.24 -11.32 -3.61
N LEU A 105 21.28 -10.12 -3.03
CA LEU A 105 20.18 -9.15 -3.09
C LEU A 105 20.01 -8.51 -4.47
N PHE A 106 21.10 -8.10 -5.12
CA PHE A 106 21.04 -7.34 -6.38
C PHE A 106 21.18 -8.19 -7.64
N VAL A 107 21.73 -9.41 -7.53
CA VAL A 107 21.97 -10.27 -8.69
C VAL A 107 21.18 -11.57 -8.63
N ALA A 108 21.21 -12.30 -7.51
CA ALA A 108 20.51 -13.58 -7.44
C ALA A 108 18.98 -13.38 -7.33
N LEU A 109 18.53 -12.48 -6.45
CA LEU A 109 17.11 -12.27 -6.19
C LEU A 109 16.29 -11.84 -7.43
N PRO A 110 16.76 -10.95 -8.33
CA PRO A 110 16.00 -10.57 -9.53
C PRO A 110 15.82 -11.70 -10.55
N VAL A 111 16.58 -12.79 -10.43
CA VAL A 111 16.49 -13.95 -11.33
C VAL A 111 15.50 -15.00 -10.81
N VAL A 112 15.13 -14.92 -9.52
CA VAL A 112 14.16 -15.80 -8.84
C VAL A 112 12.75 -15.29 -9.05
#